data_AF-A0A1S4ASY8-F1
#
_entry.id   AF-A0A1S4ASY8-F1
#
_cell.length_a   1.000
_cell.length_b   1.000
_cell.length_c   1.000
_cell.angle_alpha   90.00
_cell.angle_beta   90.00
_cell.angle_gamma   90.00
#
_symmetry.space_group_name_H-M   'P 1'
#
loop_
_entity.id
_entity.type
_entity.pdbx_description
1 polymer ?
#
loop_
_entity_poly.entity_id
_entity_poly.type
_entity_poly.pdbx_seq_one_letter_code
_entity_poly.pdbx_strand_id
1 'polypeptide(L)'
;MFSTQTELGIEKSIFINPKTFHLTVLMLKLWNKDRFEAAAQVLQSVSPKVLDALESRPVSIRLKGLQMHFTINGYLDAAKDLGFIEQTFLEVIIDAFTEAGLVLEKDANRKLKLHATIMNARHSRSKNRSGNADSFDARAIFGQYGSEEWGECLLREAHLSQRFVYGDNGYYHCCESIPFPEGM
;
A
#
# COMPACT_ATOMS: atom_id res chain seq x y z
N MET A 1 -23.70 24.97 14.20
CA MET A 1 -24.19 24.13 13.11
C MET A 1 -23.17 23.03 12.91
N PHE A 2 -23.57 21.76 12.98
CA PHE A 2 -22.69 20.65 12.59
C PHE A 2 -22.76 20.52 11.07
N SER A 3 -21.64 20.65 10.38
CA SER A 3 -21.58 20.44 8.93
C SER A 3 -21.89 18.98 8.60
N THR A 4 -22.58 18.74 7.49
CA THR A 4 -22.86 17.37 7.02
C THR A 4 -21.57 16.72 6.50
N GLN A 5 -21.48 15.39 6.49
CA GLN A 5 -20.29 14.68 5.96
C GLN A 5 -19.98 15.10 4.51
N THR A 6 -21.02 15.37 3.71
CA THR A 6 -20.90 15.84 2.33
C THR A 6 -20.36 17.27 2.25
N GLU A 7 -20.75 18.18 3.16
CA GLU A 7 -20.16 19.53 3.26
C GLU A 7 -18.67 19.50 3.62
N LEU A 8 -18.24 18.44 4.32
CA LEU A 8 -16.84 18.17 4.65
C LEU A 8 -16.09 17.44 3.52
N GLY A 9 -16.73 17.17 2.37
CA GLY A 9 -16.13 16.42 1.25
C GLY A 9 -15.92 14.93 1.55
N ILE A 10 -16.50 14.40 2.63
CA ILE A 10 -16.39 12.99 3.01
C ILE A 10 -17.47 12.20 2.27
N GLU A 11 -17.10 11.66 1.10
CA GLU A 11 -17.96 10.80 0.28
C GLU A 11 -17.62 9.32 0.46
N LYS A 12 -18.60 8.42 0.35
CA LYS A 12 -18.34 6.98 0.39
C LYS A 12 -17.28 6.53 -0.63
N SER A 13 -17.18 7.20 -1.78
CA SER A 13 -16.25 6.83 -2.84
C SER A 13 -14.79 7.11 -2.53
N ILE A 14 -14.47 8.02 -1.60
CA ILE A 14 -13.08 8.30 -1.23
C ILE A 14 -12.50 7.19 -0.35
N PHE A 15 -13.35 6.40 0.32
CA PHE A 15 -12.90 5.24 1.08
C PHE A 15 -12.41 4.12 0.16
N ILE A 16 -11.26 3.56 0.50
CA ILE A 16 -10.72 2.40 -0.22
C ILE A 16 -11.61 1.19 0.05
N ASN A 17 -11.84 0.37 -0.99
CA ASN A 17 -12.57 -0.88 -0.83
C ASN A 17 -11.78 -1.79 0.13
N PRO A 18 -12.36 -2.27 1.25
CA PRO A 18 -11.68 -3.13 2.21
C PRO A 18 -11.10 -4.39 1.58
N LYS A 19 -11.73 -4.92 0.53
CA LYS A 19 -11.24 -6.08 -0.23
C LYS A 19 -9.95 -5.81 -1.00
N THR A 20 -9.53 -4.56 -1.11
CA THR A 20 -8.30 -4.14 -1.80
C THR A 20 -7.30 -3.53 -0.83
N PHE A 21 -7.50 -3.71 0.47
CA PHE A 21 -6.59 -3.23 1.50
C PHE A 21 -5.24 -3.95 1.40
N HIS A 22 -4.15 -3.19 1.27
CA HIS A 22 -2.81 -3.72 1.06
C HIS A 22 -1.76 -2.70 1.50
N LEU A 23 -0.52 -3.16 1.58
CA LEU A 23 0.66 -2.33 1.82
C LEU A 23 1.49 -2.32 0.53
N THR A 24 1.65 -1.15 -0.07
CA THR A 24 2.43 -1.04 -1.30
C THR A 24 3.92 -0.95 -0.98
N VAL A 25 4.72 -1.89 -1.50
CA VAL A 25 6.19 -1.85 -1.41
C VAL A 25 6.79 -1.10 -2.60
N LEU A 26 6.38 -1.46 -3.83
CA LEU A 26 6.88 -0.87 -5.07
C LEU A 26 5.74 -0.57 -6.03
N MET A 27 5.90 0.50 -6.82
CA MET A 27 5.08 0.77 -7.99
C MET A 27 5.90 0.49 -9.24
N LEU A 28 5.47 -0.51 -10.02
CA LEU A 28 6.17 -0.93 -11.23
C LEU A 28 5.46 -0.42 -12.49
N LYS A 29 6.22 -0.26 -13.57
CA LYS A 29 5.66 0.01 -14.90
C LYS A 29 6.03 -1.15 -15.83
N LEU A 30 5.09 -2.08 -15.98
CA LEU A 30 5.23 -3.31 -16.77
C LEU A 30 4.32 -3.18 -18.00
N TRP A 31 4.85 -2.62 -19.09
CA TRP A 31 4.05 -2.29 -20.28
C TRP A 31 4.11 -3.34 -21.40
N ASN A 32 4.87 -4.41 -21.21
CA ASN A 32 4.97 -5.52 -22.14
C ASN A 32 5.15 -6.85 -21.37
N LYS A 33 5.01 -7.95 -22.11
CA LYS A 33 5.11 -9.31 -21.59
C LYS A 33 6.50 -9.59 -20.98
N ASP A 34 7.57 -9.18 -21.65
CA ASP A 34 8.94 -9.45 -21.19
C ASP A 34 9.24 -8.81 -19.82
N ARG A 35 8.83 -7.55 -19.59
CA ARG A 35 9.00 -6.89 -18.29
C ARG A 35 8.13 -7.54 -17.21
N PHE A 36 6.95 -8.01 -17.59
CA PHE A 36 6.09 -8.74 -16.66
C PHE A 36 6.73 -10.07 -16.25
N GLU A 37 7.21 -10.87 -17.20
CA GLU A 37 7.90 -12.14 -16.93
C GLU A 37 9.18 -11.91 -16.11
N ALA A 38 9.95 -10.85 -16.41
CA ALA A 38 11.10 -10.45 -15.61
C ALA A 38 10.71 -10.10 -14.17
N ALA A 39 9.60 -9.37 -13.96
CA ALA A 39 9.13 -9.02 -12.61
C ALA A 39 8.69 -10.25 -11.82
N ALA A 40 7.98 -11.19 -12.44
CA ALA A 40 7.60 -12.46 -11.81
C ALA A 40 8.85 -13.29 -11.45
N GLN A 41 9.81 -13.39 -12.37
CA GLN A 41 11.07 -14.10 -12.14
C GLN A 41 11.90 -13.47 -11.02
N VAL A 42 11.99 -12.14 -10.96
CA VAL A 42 12.67 -11.42 -9.87
C VAL A 42 11.99 -11.73 -8.54
N LEU A 43 10.67 -11.65 -8.46
CA LEU A 43 9.94 -11.97 -7.22
C LEU A 43 10.22 -13.41 -6.75
N GLN A 44 10.14 -14.38 -7.66
CA GLN A 44 10.41 -15.78 -7.32
C GLN A 44 11.86 -16.01 -6.90
N SER A 45 12.82 -15.44 -7.64
CA SER A 45 14.25 -15.62 -7.36
C SER A 45 14.74 -14.92 -6.09
N VAL A 46 14.06 -13.85 -5.66
CA VAL A 46 14.40 -13.16 -4.40
C VAL A 46 13.81 -13.88 -3.18
N SER A 47 12.85 -14.79 -3.35
CA SER A 47 12.17 -15.48 -2.24
C SER A 47 13.12 -16.09 -1.21
N PRO A 48 14.18 -16.85 -1.58
CA PRO A 48 15.09 -17.41 -0.58
C PRO A 48 15.81 -16.32 0.23
N LYS A 49 16.27 -15.24 -0.41
CA LYS A 49 16.90 -14.10 0.27
C LYS A 49 15.95 -13.38 1.21
N VAL A 50 14.66 -13.29 0.84
CA VAL A 50 13.61 -12.74 1.71
C VAL A 50 13.43 -13.61 2.95
N LEU A 51 13.35 -14.94 2.78
CA LEU A 51 13.22 -15.87 3.90
C LEU A 51 14.45 -15.83 4.84
N ASP A 52 15.65 -15.72 4.27
CA ASP A 52 16.90 -15.56 5.01
C ASP A 52 16.89 -14.23 5.79
N ALA A 53 16.50 -13.12 5.17
CA ALA A 53 16.39 -11.82 5.81
C ALA A 53 15.33 -11.78 6.92
N LEU A 54 14.30 -12.63 6.81
CA LEU A 54 13.29 -12.82 7.85
C LEU A 54 13.74 -13.77 8.96
N GLU A 55 14.88 -14.45 8.82
CA GLU A 55 15.36 -15.49 9.73
C GLU A 55 14.28 -16.55 10.00
N SER A 56 13.46 -16.88 8.98
CA SER A 56 12.29 -17.76 9.10
C SER A 56 11.23 -17.32 10.14
N ARG A 57 11.23 -16.06 10.56
CA ARG A 57 10.21 -15.52 11.48
C ARG A 57 9.00 -14.97 10.72
N PRO A 58 7.78 -15.14 11.27
CA PRO A 58 6.59 -14.56 10.69
C PRO A 58 6.65 -13.02 10.72
N VAL A 59 6.04 -12.40 9.70
CA VAL A 59 5.97 -10.95 9.60
C VAL A 59 4.66 -10.46 10.18
N SER A 60 4.72 -9.79 11.33
CA SER A 60 3.56 -9.14 11.91
C SER A 60 3.71 -7.62 11.85
N ILE A 61 2.60 -6.93 11.59
CA ILE A 61 2.54 -5.47 11.63
C ILE A 61 1.47 -5.00 12.59
N ARG A 62 1.76 -3.92 13.31
CA ARG A 62 0.75 -3.23 14.12
C ARG A 62 0.31 -1.97 13.41
N LEU A 63 -0.98 -1.86 13.13
CA LEU A 63 -1.58 -0.66 12.57
C LEU A 63 -2.06 0.24 13.71
N LYS A 64 -1.64 1.51 13.69
CA LYS A 64 -1.97 2.50 14.71
C LYS A 64 -2.05 3.90 14.15
N GLY A 65 -2.94 4.71 14.71
CA GLY A 65 -3.16 6.11 14.39
C GLY A 65 -3.45 6.37 12.92
N LEU A 66 -3.46 7.66 12.58
CA LEU A 66 -3.68 8.14 11.21
C LEU A 66 -2.60 9.12 10.79
N GLN A 67 -2.28 9.12 9.50
CA GLN A 67 -1.41 10.11 8.86
C GLN A 67 -2.07 10.65 7.60
N MET A 68 -1.96 11.97 7.41
CA MET A 68 -2.50 12.65 6.24
C MET A 68 -1.36 13.09 5.33
N HIS A 69 -1.47 12.74 4.05
CA HIS A 69 -0.53 13.16 3.02
C HIS A 69 -1.16 14.26 2.14
N PHE A 70 -0.69 15.49 2.35
CA PHE A 70 -1.06 16.68 1.55
C PHE A 70 -0.39 16.66 0.18
N THR A 71 -0.81 15.74 -0.69
CA THR A 71 -0.55 15.84 -2.13
C THR A 71 -1.76 16.48 -2.82
N ILE A 72 -1.67 16.71 -4.14
CA ILE A 72 -2.78 17.18 -5.00
C ILE A 72 -4.09 16.34 -4.82
N ASN A 73 -3.99 15.18 -4.17
CA ASN A 73 -5.00 14.14 -4.15
C ASN A 73 -5.44 13.69 -2.74
N GLY A 74 -4.89 14.30 -1.68
CA GLY A 74 -5.24 14.05 -0.27
C GLY A 74 -5.43 12.57 0.11
N TYR A 75 -4.44 11.97 0.77
CA TYR A 75 -4.55 10.61 1.29
C TYR A 75 -4.66 10.62 2.81
N LEU A 76 -5.47 9.69 3.33
CA LEU A 76 -5.47 9.33 4.73
C LEU A 76 -5.07 7.86 4.84
N ASP A 77 -4.04 7.60 5.63
CA ASP A 77 -3.50 6.27 5.81
C ASP A 77 -3.46 5.91 7.30
N ALA A 78 -3.61 4.61 7.59
CA ALA A 78 -3.25 4.09 8.90
C ALA A 78 -1.72 4.02 9.02
N ALA A 79 -1.16 4.52 10.12
CA ALA A 79 0.26 4.31 10.37
C ALA A 79 0.51 2.86 10.77
N LYS A 80 1.76 2.44 10.60
CA LYS A 80 2.23 1.08 10.86
C LYS A 80 3.48 1.13 11.73
N ASP A 81 3.64 0.09 12.51
CA ASP A 81 4.85 -0.22 13.25
C ASP A 81 5.45 -1.51 12.71
N LEU A 82 6.74 -1.47 12.37
CA LEU A 82 7.52 -2.58 11.82
C LEU A 82 8.86 -2.61 12.55
N GLY A 83 9.26 -3.79 13.01
CA GLY A 83 10.58 -3.98 13.60
C GLY A 83 11.71 -3.87 12.56
N PHE A 84 12.95 -3.91 13.05
CA PHE A 84 14.15 -3.72 12.22
C PHE A 84 14.32 -4.83 11.19
N ILE A 85 14.20 -6.10 11.60
CA ILE A 85 14.32 -7.26 10.71
C ILE A 85 13.25 -7.22 9.61
N GLU A 86 12.03 -6.80 9.98
CA GLU A 86 10.92 -6.65 9.06
C GLU A 86 11.13 -5.49 8.07
N GLN A 87 11.97 -4.50 8.39
CA GLN A 87 12.36 -3.48 7.43
C GLN A 87 13.43 -4.00 6.46
N THR A 88 14.35 -4.85 6.92
CA THR A 88 15.45 -5.39 6.10
C THR A 88 14.97 -6.26 4.94
N PHE A 89 13.96 -7.12 5.12
CA PHE A 89 13.49 -7.95 3.99
C PHE A 89 12.78 -7.13 2.90
N LEU A 90 12.14 -6.00 3.26
CA LEU A 90 11.53 -5.10 2.29
C LEU A 90 12.61 -4.43 1.43
N GLU A 91 13.74 -4.06 2.03
CA GLU A 91 14.91 -3.57 1.30
C GLU A 91 15.45 -4.62 0.33
N VAL A 92 15.54 -5.89 0.74
CA VAL A 92 15.93 -7.01 -0.16
C VAL A 92 15.03 -7.09 -1.40
N ILE A 93 13.71 -6.93 -1.24
CA ILE A 93 12.78 -6.89 -2.38
C ILE A 93 13.02 -5.64 -3.23
N ILE A 94 13.13 -4.46 -2.61
CA ILE A 94 13.34 -3.19 -3.31
C ILE A 94 14.62 -3.22 -4.14
N ASP A 95 15.71 -3.71 -3.57
CA ASP A 95 17.02 -3.79 -4.21
C ASP A 95 16.97 -4.75 -5.41
N ALA A 96 16.39 -5.94 -5.25
CA ALA A 96 16.27 -6.90 -6.34
C ALA A 96 15.50 -6.34 -7.56
N PHE A 97 14.40 -5.61 -7.31
CA PHE A 97 13.64 -4.98 -8.38
C PHE A 97 14.35 -3.75 -8.98
N THR A 98 15.14 -3.04 -8.18
CA THR A 98 15.93 -1.88 -8.63
C THR A 98 17.09 -2.33 -9.51
N GLU A 99 17.84 -3.35 -9.08
CA GLU A 99 18.92 -3.99 -9.84
C GLU A 99 18.41 -4.57 -11.17
N ALA A 100 17.20 -5.13 -11.19
CA ALA A 100 16.56 -5.61 -12.41
C ALA A 100 16.06 -4.50 -13.36
N GLY A 101 16.20 -3.22 -12.99
CA GLY A 101 15.75 -2.08 -13.80
C GLY A 101 14.22 -2.00 -13.96
N LEU A 102 13.49 -2.55 -12.99
CA LEU A 102 12.02 -2.61 -13.01
C LEU A 102 11.35 -1.44 -12.28
N VAL A 103 12.08 -0.79 -11.37
CA VAL A 103 11.64 0.40 -10.62
C VAL A 103 11.84 1.66 -11.46
N LEU A 104 10.90 2.61 -11.35
CA LEU A 104 11.05 3.92 -12.00
C LEU A 104 12.19 4.70 -11.33
N GLU A 105 13.05 5.36 -12.11
CA GLU A 105 14.20 6.12 -11.60
C GLU A 105 13.83 7.14 -10.52
N LYS A 106 12.68 7.82 -10.69
CA LYS A 106 12.15 8.78 -9.71
C LYS A 106 11.80 8.15 -8.36
N ASP A 107 11.55 6.84 -8.33
CA ASP A 107 11.14 6.08 -7.16
C ASP A 107 12.29 5.23 -6.59
N ALA A 108 13.33 4.93 -7.38
CA ALA A 108 14.50 4.14 -6.97
C ALA A 108 15.25 4.71 -5.76
N ASN A 109 15.33 6.04 -5.63
CA ASN A 109 16.01 6.71 -4.51
C ASN A 109 15.07 7.14 -3.38
N ARG A 110 13.78 6.74 -3.42
CA ARG A 110 12.80 7.17 -2.41
C ARG A 110 12.77 6.17 -1.28
N LYS A 111 13.02 6.64 -0.05
CA LYS A 111 12.83 5.83 1.16
C LYS A 111 11.39 5.30 1.23
N LEU A 112 11.25 3.98 1.40
CA LEU A 112 9.96 3.33 1.57
C LEU A 112 9.21 3.96 2.74
N LYS A 113 7.99 4.42 2.47
CA LYS A 113 7.02 4.80 3.49
C LYS A 113 5.86 3.83 3.38
N LEU A 114 5.95 2.69 4.06
CA LEU A 114 4.82 1.76 4.09
C LEU A 114 3.60 2.47 4.68
N HIS A 115 2.41 2.20 4.22
CA HIS A 115 1.18 2.75 4.77
C HIS A 115 0.02 1.95 4.22
N ALA A 116 -1.10 1.96 4.94
CA ALA A 116 -2.32 1.33 4.48
C ALA A 116 -3.36 2.42 4.19
N THR A 117 -3.62 2.68 2.91
CA THR A 117 -4.54 3.74 2.52
C THR A 117 -5.97 3.39 2.83
N ILE A 118 -6.62 4.26 3.58
CA ILE A 118 -8.04 4.12 3.94
C ILE A 118 -8.92 5.12 3.19
N MET A 119 -8.39 6.30 2.84
CA MET A 119 -9.11 7.31 2.06
C MET A 119 -8.21 7.97 1.01
N ASN A 120 -8.78 8.27 -0.15
CA ASN A 120 -8.11 8.92 -1.26
C ASN A 120 -9.07 9.89 -1.98
N ALA A 121 -8.78 11.20 -1.90
CA ALA A 121 -9.65 12.23 -2.47
C ALA A 121 -9.77 12.13 -4.00
N ARG A 122 -8.82 11.49 -4.72
CA ARG A 122 -8.96 11.22 -6.17
C ARG A 122 -10.21 10.45 -6.53
N HIS A 123 -10.72 9.63 -5.62
CA HIS A 123 -11.92 8.83 -5.85
C HIS A 123 -13.21 9.61 -5.57
N SER A 124 -13.10 10.90 -5.20
CA SER A 124 -14.24 11.79 -5.06
C SER A 124 -15.00 11.88 -6.39
N ARG A 125 -16.33 11.76 -6.28
CA ARG A 125 -17.25 11.95 -7.40
C ARG A 125 -17.50 13.43 -7.65
N SER A 126 -17.37 14.27 -6.62
CA SER A 126 -17.45 15.72 -6.76
C SER A 126 -16.15 16.29 -7.34
N LYS A 127 -16.32 17.30 -8.21
CA LYS A 127 -15.24 18.00 -8.88
C LYS A 127 -15.34 19.49 -8.59
N ASN A 128 -14.19 20.10 -8.31
CA ASN A 128 -14.12 21.56 -8.19
C ASN A 128 -14.32 22.22 -9.56
N ARG A 129 -14.40 23.55 -9.56
CA ARG A 129 -14.55 24.37 -10.77
C ARG A 129 -13.48 24.14 -11.84
N SER A 130 -12.32 23.62 -11.45
CA SER A 130 -11.21 23.29 -12.35
C SER A 130 -11.24 21.83 -12.83
N GLY A 131 -12.28 21.07 -12.52
CA GLY A 131 -12.44 19.66 -12.90
C GLY A 131 -11.60 18.67 -12.09
N ASN A 132 -10.91 19.13 -11.04
CA ASN A 132 -10.11 18.27 -10.16
C ASN A 132 -10.99 17.66 -9.06
N ALA A 133 -10.56 16.52 -8.51
CA ALA A 133 -11.26 15.90 -7.39
C ALA A 133 -11.30 16.85 -6.19
N ASP A 134 -12.45 16.94 -5.52
CA ASP A 134 -12.60 17.78 -4.35
C ASP A 134 -11.80 17.27 -3.14
N SER A 135 -11.30 18.20 -2.33
CA SER A 135 -10.66 17.90 -1.04
C SER A 135 -11.71 17.52 0.01
N PHE A 136 -11.27 16.87 1.09
CA PHE A 136 -12.10 16.58 2.25
C PHE A 136 -11.46 17.09 3.54
N ASP A 137 -12.30 17.39 4.53
CA ASP A 137 -11.88 17.81 5.87
C ASP A 137 -11.83 16.61 6.82
N ALA A 138 -10.60 16.18 7.14
CA ALA A 138 -10.35 15.04 8.00
C ALA A 138 -10.31 15.38 9.50
N ARG A 139 -10.51 16.63 9.94
CA ARG A 139 -10.27 17.04 11.34
C ARG A 139 -11.07 16.24 12.36
N ALA A 140 -12.36 15.99 12.07
CA ALA A 140 -13.20 15.17 12.93
C ALA A 140 -12.75 13.70 12.97
N ILE A 141 -12.31 13.16 11.83
CA ILE A 141 -11.76 11.80 11.73
C ILE A 141 -10.48 11.69 12.57
N PHE A 142 -9.58 12.66 12.49
CA PHE A 142 -8.38 12.71 13.34
C PHE A 142 -8.71 12.89 14.82
N GLY A 143 -9.69 13.73 15.14
CA GLY A 143 -10.11 13.95 16.54
C GLY A 143 -10.63 12.67 17.19
N GLN A 144 -11.28 11.80 16.42
CA GLN A 144 -11.83 10.54 16.93
C GLN A 144 -10.87 9.36 16.81
N TYR A 145 -10.16 9.24 15.68
CA TYR A 145 -9.42 8.03 15.30
C TYR A 145 -7.91 8.26 15.11
N GLY A 146 -7.42 9.49 15.30
CA GLY A 146 -6.04 9.87 14.97
C GLY A 146 -4.97 9.10 15.73
N SER A 147 -5.29 8.58 16.92
CA SER A 147 -4.43 7.76 17.77
C SER A 147 -4.98 6.35 17.99
N GLU A 148 -5.96 5.92 17.19
CA GLU A 148 -6.61 4.61 17.36
C GLU A 148 -5.62 3.45 17.15
N GLU A 149 -5.70 2.43 17.99
CA GLU A 149 -4.93 1.21 17.82
C GLU A 149 -5.75 0.22 17.00
N TRP A 150 -5.50 0.17 15.69
CA TRP A 150 -6.30 -0.61 14.72
C TRP A 150 -6.07 -2.12 14.83
N GLY A 151 -5.01 -2.54 15.52
CA GLY A 151 -4.70 -3.94 15.80
C GLY A 151 -3.46 -4.45 15.08
N GLU A 152 -3.28 -5.75 15.17
CA GLU A 152 -2.13 -6.47 14.64
C GLU A 152 -2.56 -7.38 13.47
N CYS A 153 -1.72 -7.47 12.45
CA CYS A 153 -1.97 -8.26 11.25
C CYS A 153 -0.73 -9.04 10.85
N LEU A 154 -0.89 -10.35 10.69
CA LEU A 154 0.11 -11.23 10.11
C LEU A 154 0.12 -11.08 8.59
N LEU A 155 1.27 -10.67 8.03
CA LEU A 155 1.49 -10.66 6.59
C LEU A 155 1.92 -12.07 6.15
N ARG A 156 1.21 -12.62 5.16
CA ARG A 156 1.41 -14.01 4.71
C ARG A 156 2.29 -14.13 3.47
N GLU A 157 2.31 -13.10 2.63
CA GLU A 157 2.93 -13.17 1.32
C GLU A 157 3.18 -11.78 0.73
N ALA A 158 4.12 -11.69 -0.20
CA ALA A 158 4.29 -10.55 -1.09
C ALA A 158 3.67 -10.87 -2.45
N HIS A 159 2.88 -9.94 -2.98
CA HIS A 159 2.22 -10.09 -4.28
C HIS A 159 2.82 -9.18 -5.33
N LEU A 160 3.03 -9.72 -6.53
CA LEU A 160 3.02 -8.95 -7.76
C LEU A 160 1.57 -8.80 -8.23
N SER A 161 0.94 -7.67 -7.89
CA SER A 161 -0.47 -7.39 -8.23
C SER A 161 -0.60 -6.44 -9.41
N GLN A 162 -1.55 -6.72 -10.30
CA GLN A 162 -1.89 -5.82 -11.39
C GLN A 162 -2.91 -4.76 -10.94
N ARG A 163 -2.53 -3.49 -11.09
CA ARG A 163 -3.40 -2.37 -10.74
C ARG A 163 -4.63 -2.31 -11.67
N PHE A 164 -5.80 -2.10 -11.07
CA PHE A 164 -7.11 -1.98 -11.75
C PHE A 164 -7.65 -3.25 -12.42
N VAL A 165 -6.96 -4.38 -12.24
CA VAL A 165 -7.49 -5.70 -12.60
C VAL A 165 -7.74 -6.42 -11.29
N TYR A 166 -8.90 -7.08 -11.18
CA TYR A 166 -9.35 -7.68 -9.94
C TYR A 166 -9.62 -9.17 -10.16
N GLY A 167 -9.25 -9.99 -9.18
CA GLY A 167 -9.62 -11.41 -9.15
C GLY A 167 -11.04 -11.62 -8.66
N ASP A 168 -11.49 -12.88 -8.68
CA ASP A 168 -12.86 -13.26 -8.31
C ASP A 168 -13.21 -12.93 -6.84
N ASN A 169 -12.22 -12.89 -5.96
CA ASN A 169 -12.40 -12.50 -4.56
C ASN A 169 -12.62 -10.98 -4.38
N GLY A 170 -12.36 -10.17 -5.41
CA GLY A 170 -12.41 -8.71 -5.40
C GLY A 170 -11.14 -8.01 -4.91
N TYR A 171 -10.08 -8.77 -4.63
CA TYR A 171 -8.72 -8.25 -4.45
C TYR A 171 -8.09 -7.98 -5.83
N TYR A 172 -6.95 -7.28 -5.86
CA TYR A 172 -6.21 -7.11 -7.11
C TYR A 172 -5.83 -8.48 -7.71
N HIS A 173 -5.79 -8.55 -9.03
CA HIS A 173 -5.35 -9.76 -9.71
C HIS A 173 -3.88 -10.02 -9.35
N CYS A 174 -3.66 -11.07 -8.58
CA CYS A 174 -2.33 -11.55 -8.20
C CYS A 174 -1.74 -12.32 -9.38
N CYS A 175 -0.64 -11.82 -9.89
CA CYS A 175 0.06 -12.39 -11.03
C CYS A 175 1.15 -13.37 -10.60
N GLU A 176 1.79 -13.08 -9.47
CA GLU A 176 2.84 -13.91 -8.87
C GLU A 176 2.88 -13.59 -7.37
N SER A 177 3.25 -14.57 -6.53
CA SER A 177 3.45 -14.33 -5.11
C SER A 177 4.56 -15.19 -4.51
N ILE A 178 5.14 -14.69 -3.42
CA ILE A 178 6.06 -15.45 -2.58
C ILE A 178 5.54 -15.50 -1.15
N PRO A 179 5.59 -16.66 -0.48
CA PRO A 179 5.14 -16.80 0.89
C PRO A 179 6.14 -16.16 1.86
N PHE A 180 5.63 -15.62 2.96
CA PHE A 180 6.40 -15.36 4.15
C PHE A 180 6.34 -16.57 5.10
N PRO A 181 7.28 -16.69 6.05
CA PRO A 181 7.26 -17.78 7.02
C PRO A 181 5.95 -17.76 7.82
N GLU A 182 5.28 -18.91 7.88
CA GLU A 182 4.19 -19.11 8.84
C GLU A 182 4.83 -19.45 10.19
N GLY A 183 4.43 -18.75 11.26
CA GLY A 183 4.86 -19.14 12.61
C GLY A 183 4.41 -20.57 12.90
N MET A 184 5.32 -21.41 13.41
CA MET A 184 4.95 -22.74 13.95
C MET A 184 4.03 -22.61 15.16
#